data_AF-A0A1F6DIW1-F1
#
_entry.id   AF-A0A1F6DIW1-F1
#
_cell.length_a   1.000
_cell.length_b   1.000
_cell.length_c   1.000
_cell.angle_alpha   90.00
_cell.angle_beta   90.00
_cell.angle_gamma   90.00
#
_symmetry.space_group_name_H-M   'P 1'
#
loop_
_entity.id
_entity.type
_entity.pdbx_description
1 polymer ?
#
loop_
_entity_poly.entity_id
_entity_poly.type
_entity_poly.pdbx_seq_one_letter_code
_entity_poly.pdbx_strand_id
1 'polypeptide(L)'
;MTQNNFAESMLKGRMAETLFEEMMKASGNIVYRFGYEAIVQNLTQLAEKFDRYNKVGEKIRSIPDFIVLDKKGEPLLVEVKFRYRPEAHKGDFERFNKIQREWGATLVLVNCWEQPYFRMTKPPYFGSKR
;
A
#
# COMPACT_ATOMS: atom_id res chain seq x y z
N MET A 1 -9.81 7.59 -19.74
CA MET A 1 -9.05 8.31 -18.70
C MET A 1 -7.87 8.97 -19.39
N THR A 2 -7.74 10.29 -19.32
CA THR A 2 -6.64 11.04 -19.94
C THR A 2 -5.33 10.81 -19.18
N GLN A 3 -4.20 10.83 -19.90
CA GLN A 3 -2.86 10.53 -19.37
C GLN A 3 -2.49 11.38 -18.13
N ASN A 4 -2.97 12.62 -18.06
CA ASN A 4 -2.77 13.52 -16.91
C ASN A 4 -3.32 12.97 -15.59
N ASN A 5 -4.47 12.30 -15.59
CA ASN A 5 -5.09 11.79 -14.37
C ASN A 5 -4.30 10.62 -13.76
N PHE A 6 -3.56 9.88 -14.59
CA PHE A 6 -2.76 8.73 -14.13
C PHE A 6 -1.48 9.19 -13.42
N ALA A 7 -0.73 10.11 -14.03
CA ALA A 7 0.49 10.66 -13.43
C ALA A 7 0.21 11.37 -12.09
N GLU A 8 -0.88 12.14 -12.04
CA GLU A 8 -1.32 12.81 -10.82
C GLU A 8 -1.73 11.80 -9.73
N SER A 9 -2.47 10.75 -10.08
CA SER A 9 -2.86 9.70 -9.13
C SER A 9 -1.65 8.97 -8.55
N MET A 10 -0.65 8.67 -9.39
CA MET A 10 0.61 8.08 -8.95
C MET A 10 1.39 9.03 -8.02
N LEU A 11 1.43 10.32 -8.33
CA LEU A 11 2.08 11.31 -7.47
C LEU A 11 1.40 11.41 -6.10
N LYS A 12 0.06 11.46 -6.07
CA LYS A 12 -0.73 11.45 -4.83
C LYS A 12 -0.48 10.20 -3.98
N GLY A 13 -0.37 9.03 -4.61
CA GLY A 13 0.02 7.78 -3.95
C GLY A 13 1.37 7.90 -3.26
N ARG A 14 2.41 8.31 -4.00
CA ARG A 14 3.76 8.52 -3.46
C ARG A 14 3.81 9.55 -2.33
N MET A 15 3.05 10.63 -2.45
CA MET A 15 2.93 11.65 -1.39
C MET A 15 2.32 11.05 -0.11
N ALA A 16 1.26 10.26 -0.23
CA ALA A 16 0.63 9.61 0.93
C ALA A 16 1.55 8.57 1.58
N GLU A 17 2.24 7.75 0.80
CA GLU A 17 3.25 6.80 1.29
C GLU A 17 4.39 7.51 2.03
N THR A 18 4.91 8.61 1.46
CA THR A 18 5.99 9.39 2.07
C THR A 18 5.53 10.05 3.37
N LEU A 19 4.33 10.64 3.37
CA LEU A 19 3.76 11.23 4.59
C LEU A 19 3.58 10.17 5.69
N PHE A 20 3.05 9.00 5.34
CA PHE A 20 2.93 7.88 6.28
C PHE A 20 4.28 7.46 6.85
N GLU A 21 5.28 7.25 5.99
CA GLU A 21 6.63 6.86 6.39
C GLU A 21 7.23 7.83 7.40
N GLU A 22 7.19 9.14 7.10
CA GLU A 22 7.77 10.16 7.97
C GLU A 22 7.04 10.25 9.32
N MET A 23 5.72 10.13 9.33
CA MET A 23 4.95 10.11 10.58
C MET A 23 5.25 8.89 11.45
N MET A 24 5.39 7.71 10.84
CA MET A 24 5.71 6.48 11.55
C MET A 24 7.15 6.51 12.10
N LYS A 25 8.11 7.03 11.34
CA LYS A 25 9.48 7.26 11.84
C LYS A 25 9.51 8.28 12.99
N ALA A 26 8.82 9.41 12.82
CA ALA A 26 8.77 10.47 13.85
C ALA A 26 8.14 9.99 15.18
N SER A 27 7.25 8.99 15.13
CA SER A 27 6.67 8.35 16.32
C SER A 27 7.57 7.28 16.96
N GLY A 28 8.77 7.04 16.41
CA GLY A 28 9.79 6.14 16.93
C GLY A 28 9.70 4.70 16.40
N ASN A 29 9.02 4.46 15.29
CA ASN A 29 8.98 3.16 14.64
C ASN A 29 10.12 3.01 13.63
N ILE A 30 10.55 1.78 13.36
CA ILE A 30 11.48 1.48 12.25
C ILE A 30 10.62 1.13 11.03
N VAL A 31 10.85 1.82 9.91
CA VAL A 31 10.02 1.70 8.70
C VAL A 31 10.89 1.36 7.50
N TYR A 32 10.53 0.29 6.78
CA TYR A 32 11.17 -0.13 5.54
C TYR A 32 10.19 -0.07 4.37
N ARG A 33 10.58 0.56 3.27
CA ARG A 33 9.85 0.46 1.99
C ARG A 33 10.02 -0.95 1.43
N PHE A 34 8.92 -1.66 1.30
CA PHE A 34 8.86 -3.04 0.83
C PHE A 34 8.15 -3.17 -0.53
N GLY A 35 7.33 -2.19 -0.91
CA GLY A 35 6.45 -2.23 -2.08
C GLY A 35 7.11 -2.57 -3.42
N TYR A 36 6.25 -2.93 -4.38
CA TYR A 36 6.62 -3.35 -5.74
C TYR A 36 7.71 -2.49 -6.39
N GLU A 37 7.59 -1.16 -6.33
CA GLU A 37 8.53 -0.25 -6.98
C GLU A 37 9.96 -0.38 -6.42
N ALA A 38 10.11 -0.51 -5.10
CA ALA A 38 11.41 -0.69 -4.46
C ALA A 38 12.04 -2.03 -4.88
N ILE A 39 11.23 -3.09 -4.95
CA ILE A 39 11.68 -4.41 -5.38
C ILE A 39 12.03 -4.42 -6.88
N VAL A 40 11.21 -3.80 -7.73
CA VAL A 40 11.45 -3.76 -9.18
C VAL A 40 12.71 -3.00 -9.51
N GLN A 41 12.98 -1.86 -8.87
CA GLN A 41 14.23 -1.15 -9.08
C GLN A 41 15.44 -2.08 -8.87
N ASN A 42 15.42 -2.89 -7.81
CA ASN A 42 16.46 -3.88 -7.54
C ASN A 42 16.44 -5.06 -8.53
N LEU A 43 15.26 -5.57 -8.89
CA LEU A 43 15.11 -6.70 -9.81
C LEU A 43 15.50 -6.35 -11.25
N THR A 44 15.17 -5.15 -11.73
CA THR A 44 15.56 -4.70 -13.08
C THR A 44 17.07 -4.55 -13.23
N GLN A 45 17.78 -4.26 -12.15
CA GLN A 45 19.25 -4.29 -12.14
C GLN A 45 19.80 -5.72 -12.24
N LEU A 46 19.03 -6.73 -11.82
CA LEU A 46 19.47 -8.12 -11.70
C LEU A 46 18.94 -9.05 -12.81
N ALA A 47 17.84 -8.71 -13.47
CA ALA A 47 17.17 -9.60 -14.42
C ALA A 47 16.52 -8.83 -15.60
N GLU A 48 17.07 -9.04 -16.80
CA GLU A 48 16.51 -8.52 -18.06
C GLU A 48 15.13 -9.12 -18.43
N LYS A 49 14.67 -10.17 -17.74
CA LYS A 49 13.51 -11.00 -18.14
C LYS A 49 12.42 -11.19 -17.07
N PHE A 50 12.21 -10.20 -16.20
CA PHE A 50 11.11 -10.30 -15.23
C PHE A 50 9.74 -10.08 -15.91
N ASP A 51 8.99 -11.16 -16.13
CA ASP A 51 7.59 -11.10 -16.56
C ASP A 51 6.67 -10.80 -15.37
N ARG A 52 6.05 -9.62 -15.41
CA ARG A 52 5.17 -9.07 -14.37
C ARG A 52 3.76 -9.66 -14.39
N TYR A 53 3.40 -10.39 -15.45
CA TYR A 53 2.05 -10.88 -15.70
C TYR A 53 1.88 -12.36 -15.41
N ASN A 54 2.97 -13.11 -15.23
CA ASN A 54 2.89 -14.46 -14.71
C ASN A 54 2.49 -14.48 -13.22
N LYS A 55 2.16 -15.66 -12.68
CA LYS A 55 1.70 -15.83 -11.29
C LYS A 55 2.66 -15.22 -10.24
N VAL A 56 3.97 -15.32 -10.49
CA VAL A 56 5.00 -14.80 -9.57
C VAL A 56 5.05 -13.27 -9.68
N GLY A 57 5.02 -12.73 -10.89
CA GLY A 57 4.90 -11.31 -11.17
C GLY A 57 3.66 -10.69 -10.55
N GLU A 58 2.52 -11.37 -10.62
CA GLU A 58 1.29 -10.94 -9.97
C GLU A 58 1.38 -10.86 -8.45
N LYS A 59 2.07 -11.82 -7.83
CA LYS A 59 2.30 -11.85 -6.38
C LYS A 59 3.29 -10.76 -5.97
N ILE A 60 4.34 -10.52 -6.77
CA ILE A 60 5.31 -9.45 -6.52
C ILE A 60 4.63 -8.07 -6.65
N ARG A 61 3.69 -7.90 -7.59
CA ARG A 61 2.88 -6.68 -7.72
C ARG A 61 1.89 -6.45 -6.57
N SER A 62 1.54 -7.49 -5.81
CA SER A 62 0.64 -7.37 -4.65
C SER A 62 1.38 -7.12 -3.33
N ILE A 63 2.71 -7.02 -3.37
CA ILE A 63 3.55 -6.77 -2.19
C ILE A 63 3.13 -5.45 -1.50
N PRO A 64 2.88 -5.47 -0.18
CA PRO A 64 2.54 -4.28 0.58
C PRO A 64 3.64 -3.21 0.55
N ASP A 65 3.23 -1.95 0.66
CA ASP A 65 4.12 -0.79 0.57
C ASP A 65 5.24 -0.79 1.63
N PHE A 66 4.96 -1.20 2.87
CA PHE A 66 5.91 -1.12 3.99
C PHE A 66 5.94 -2.35 4.90
N ILE A 67 7.09 -2.51 5.57
CA ILE A 67 7.22 -3.23 6.83
C ILE A 67 7.48 -2.17 7.92
N VAL A 68 6.67 -2.20 8.98
CA VAL A 68 6.80 -1.33 10.15
C VAL A 68 7.08 -2.18 11.37
N LEU A 69 8.17 -1.92 12.07
CA LEU A 69 8.44 -2.49 13.38
C LEU A 69 7.99 -1.49 14.43
N ASP A 70 7.04 -1.89 15.26
CA ASP A 70 6.62 -1.08 16.39
C ASP A 70 7.69 -1.06 17.50
N LYS A 71 7.43 -0.33 18.59
CA LYS A 71 8.35 -0.25 19.73
C LYS A 71 8.62 -1.59 20.42
N LYS A 72 7.78 -2.61 20.17
CA LYS A 72 7.97 -3.98 20.68
C LYS A 72 8.79 -4.84 19.72
N GLY A 73 9.07 -4.35 18.51
CA GLY A 73 9.79 -5.06 17.47
C GLY A 73 8.93 -6.03 16.67
N GLU A 74 7.60 -5.98 16.80
CA GLU A 74 6.71 -6.86 16.02
C GLU A 74 6.54 -6.27 14.61
N PRO A 75 6.85 -7.04 13.55
CA PRO A 75 6.73 -6.55 12.18
C PRO A 75 5.27 -6.54 11.72
N LEU A 76 4.84 -5.40 11.18
CA LEU A 76 3.55 -5.20 10.53
C LEU A 76 3.75 -4.90 9.06
N LEU A 77 3.10 -5.69 8.21
CA LEU A 77 2.96 -5.34 6.80
C LEU A 77 1.91 -4.25 6.66
N VAL A 78 2.20 -3.20 5.89
CA VAL A 78 1.30 -2.06 5.73
C VAL A 78 1.13 -1.70 4.26
N GLU A 79 -0.13 -1.57 3.84
CA GLU A 79 -0.53 -1.04 2.54
C GLU A 79 -1.10 0.37 2.73
N VAL A 80 -0.57 1.36 2.02
CA VAL A 80 -1.03 2.76 2.11
C VAL A 80 -1.82 3.11 0.86
N LYS A 81 -3.00 3.72 1.04
CA LYS A 81 -3.83 4.16 -0.08
C LYS A 81 -4.35 5.56 0.13
N PHE A 82 -3.96 6.45 -0.80
CA PHE A 82 -4.58 7.76 -0.90
C PHE A 82 -5.99 7.65 -1.48
N ARG A 83 -6.94 8.33 -0.85
CA ARG A 83 -8.28 8.55 -1.36
C ARG A 83 -8.67 9.98 -1.04
N TYR A 84 -9.06 10.77 -2.04
CA TYR A 84 -9.56 12.13 -1.78
C TYR A 84 -10.73 12.06 -0.80
N ARG A 85 -11.66 11.14 -1.09
CA ARG A 85 -12.89 10.85 -0.37
C ARG A 85 -12.83 9.42 0.17
N PRO A 86 -13.14 9.15 1.45
CA PRO A 86 -12.79 7.90 2.13
C PRO A 86 -13.60 6.66 1.69
N GLU A 87 -14.59 6.84 0.82
CA GLU A 87 -15.44 5.78 0.31
C GLU A 87 -14.67 4.81 -0.60
N ALA A 88 -15.09 3.55 -0.60
CA ALA A 88 -14.51 2.53 -1.46
C ALA A 88 -14.82 2.78 -2.94
N HIS A 89 -13.81 2.65 -3.80
CA HIS A 89 -13.98 2.75 -5.25
C HIS A 89 -14.32 1.38 -5.86
N LYS A 90 -14.84 1.40 -7.10
CA LYS A 90 -15.08 0.17 -7.87
C LYS A 90 -13.76 -0.62 -8.02
N GLY A 91 -13.76 -1.88 -7.58
CA GLY A 91 -12.59 -2.76 -7.61
C GLY A 91 -11.72 -2.75 -6.35
N ASP A 92 -11.95 -1.83 -5.40
CA ASP A 92 -11.22 -1.80 -4.13
C ASP A 92 -11.43 -3.09 -3.33
N PHE A 93 -12.65 -3.63 -3.35
CA PHE A 93 -12.98 -4.87 -2.67
C PHE A 93 -12.11 -6.04 -3.15
N GLU A 94 -11.98 -6.23 -4.47
CA GLU A 94 -11.18 -7.32 -5.04
C GLU A 94 -9.69 -7.11 -4.75
N ARG A 95 -9.18 -5.90 -4.94
CA ARG A 95 -7.78 -5.56 -4.72
C ARG A 95 -7.37 -5.73 -3.26
N PHE A 96 -8.15 -5.17 -2.34
CA PHE A 96 -7.82 -5.24 -0.91
C PHE A 96 -8.03 -6.65 -0.37
N ASN A 97 -9.05 -7.40 -0.80
CA ASN A 97 -9.17 -8.80 -0.42
C ASN A 97 -8.01 -9.66 -0.94
N LYS A 98 -7.46 -9.35 -2.12
CA LYS A 98 -6.25 -10.02 -2.62
C LYS A 98 -5.07 -9.76 -1.69
N ILE A 99 -4.81 -8.50 -1.34
CA ILE A 99 -3.72 -8.12 -0.42
C ILE A 99 -3.91 -8.74 0.96
N GLN A 100 -5.13 -8.69 1.51
CA GLN A 100 -5.47 -9.34 2.77
C GLN A 100 -5.17 -10.85 2.73
N ARG A 101 -5.65 -11.56 1.70
CA ARG A 101 -5.49 -13.01 1.60
C ARG A 101 -4.02 -13.41 1.40
N GLU A 102 -3.26 -12.63 0.64
CA GLU A 102 -1.88 -12.97 0.28
C GLU A 102 -0.86 -12.51 1.33
N TRP A 103 -1.14 -11.41 2.04
CA TRP A 103 -0.15 -10.74 2.88
C TRP A 103 -0.63 -10.40 4.29
N GLY A 104 -1.95 -10.40 4.56
CA GLY A 104 -2.48 -10.03 5.88
C GLY A 104 -2.10 -8.61 6.31
N ALA A 105 -1.84 -7.70 5.37
CA ALA A 105 -1.35 -6.35 5.66
C ALA A 105 -2.38 -5.50 6.43
N THR A 106 -1.92 -4.54 7.21
CA THR A 106 -2.78 -3.46 7.73
C THR A 106 -3.00 -2.44 6.61
N LEU A 107 -4.25 -2.08 6.33
CA LEU A 107 -4.57 -1.05 5.34
C LEU A 107 -4.63 0.31 6.04
N VAL A 108 -3.89 1.27 5.50
CA VAL A 108 -3.93 2.68 5.90
C VAL A 108 -4.52 3.51 4.78
N LEU A 109 -5.67 4.13 5.04
CA LEU A 109 -6.32 5.07 4.15
C LEU A 109 -5.91 6.49 4.54
N VAL A 110 -5.32 7.21 3.60
CA VAL A 110 -4.96 8.62 3.72
C VAL A 110 -5.95 9.44 2.91
N ASN A 111 -6.62 10.40 3.55
CA ASN A 111 -7.60 11.27 2.90
C ASN A 111 -7.42 12.74 3.29
N CYS A 112 -8.03 13.64 2.54
CA CYS A 112 -8.02 15.08 2.81
C CYS A 112 -9.43 15.69 2.86
N TRP A 113 -10.47 14.85 2.89
CA TRP A 113 -11.87 15.28 2.90
C TRP A 113 -12.42 15.38 4.32
N GLU A 114 -12.14 14.40 5.18
CA GLU A 114 -12.65 14.35 6.54
C GLU A 114 -11.64 13.78 7.56
N GLN A 115 -11.68 14.33 8.77
CA GLN A 115 -10.85 13.83 9.87
C GLN A 115 -11.40 12.49 10.41
N PRO A 116 -10.53 11.62 10.96
CA PRO A 116 -9.08 11.70 10.89
C PRO A 116 -8.59 11.46 9.45
N TYR A 117 -7.56 12.22 9.03
CA TYR A 117 -6.96 12.10 7.71
C TYR A 117 -6.24 10.76 7.50
N PHE A 118 -5.87 10.09 8.59
CA PHE A 118 -5.34 8.74 8.62
C PHE A 118 -6.37 7.80 9.24
N ARG A 119 -6.75 6.77 8.51
CA ARG A 119 -7.61 5.69 9.01
C ARG A 119 -6.91 4.37 8.82
N MET A 120 -6.90 3.55 9.85
CA MET A 120 -6.21 2.27 9.84
C MET A 120 -7.20 1.15 10.09
N THR A 121 -7.09 0.07 9.33
CA THR A 121 -7.88 -1.13 9.54
C THR A 121 -7.02 -2.37 9.39
N LYS A 122 -7.14 -3.30 10.35
CA LYS A 122 -6.54 -4.62 10.27
C LYS A 122 -7.49 -5.55 9.51
N PRO A 123 -6.97 -6.59 8.83
CA PRO A 123 -7.83 -7.62 8.27
C PRO A 123 -8.77 -8.24 9.33
N PRO A 124 -10.02 -8.61 8.96
CA PRO A 124 -10.65 -8.41 7.66
C PRO A 124 -11.06 -6.95 7.42
N TYR A 125 -10.76 -6.40 6.24
CA TYR A 125 -11.07 -4.98 5.95
C TYR A 125 -12.56 -4.69 5.79
N PHE A 126 -13.31 -5.69 5.32
CA PHE A 126 -14.75 -5.60 5.08
C PHE A 126 -15.47 -6.60 5.99
N GLY A 127 -16.59 -6.19 6.57
CA GLY A 127 -17.44 -7.07 7.38
C GLY A 127 -18.03 -8.22 6.55
N SER A 128 -18.37 -9.32 7.21
CA SER A 128 -18.95 -10.53 6.61
C SER A 128 -20.37 -10.36 6.07
N LYS A 129 -20.99 -9.19 6.23
CA LYS A 129 -22.33 -8.89 5.70
C LYS A 129 -22.21 -8.01 4.47
N ARG A 130 -22.56 -8.59 3.33
CA ARG A 130 -23.11 -7.87 2.19
C ARG A 130 -24.60 -7.67 2.42
#